data_AF-A0A645HV37-F1
#
_entry.id   AF-A0A645HV37-F1
#
_cell.length_a   1.000
_cell.length_b   1.000
_cell.length_c   1.000
_cell.angle_alpha   90.00
_cell.angle_beta   90.00
_cell.angle_gamma   90.00
#
_symmetry.space_group_name_H-M   'P 1'
#
loop_
_entity.id
_entity.type
_entity.pdbx_description
1 polymer ?
#
loop_
_entity_poly.entity_id
_entity_poly.type
_entity_poly.pdbx_seq_one_letter_code
_entity_poly.pdbx_strand_id
1 'polypeptide(L)'
;MEHLEKFIEYVQAENKVEPKDMMPDDYRKLLVRQISQHAHSEVVGMLPEANWISRAPSLRRKMALLAKIQDEAGHGLYLYAATETLGNGEITADRDSTYNDMLSGKAKYSSIFNYPALS
;
A
#
# COMPACT_ATOMS: atom_id res chain seq x y z
N MET A 1 -7.79 6.42 29.09
CA MET A 1 -6.38 6.38 29.53
C MET A 1 -5.92 4.95 29.73
N GLU A 2 -6.64 4.14 30.53
CA GLU A 2 -6.28 2.73 30.78
C GLU A 2 -6.10 1.85 29.52
N HIS A 3 -6.96 1.99 28.50
CA HIS A 3 -6.81 1.22 27.25
C HIS A 3 -5.59 1.63 26.42
N LEU A 4 -5.22 2.91 26.43
CA LEU A 4 -4.05 3.39 25.69
C LEU A 4 -2.75 2.90 26.35
N GLU A 5 -2.68 2.93 27.68
CA GLU A 5 -1.53 2.42 28.44
C GLU A 5 -1.32 0.92 28.18
N LYS A 6 -2.38 0.11 28.26
CA LYS A 6 -2.30 -1.33 27.93
C LYS A 6 -1.84 -1.60 26.51
N PHE A 7 -2.29 -0.80 25.54
CA PHE A 7 -1.84 -0.92 24.15
C PHE A 7 -0.35 -0.57 24.02
N ILE A 8 0.10 0.50 24.66
CA ILE A 8 1.51 0.92 24.64
C ILE A 8 2.41 -0.16 25.27
N GLU A 9 2.05 -0.70 26.43
CA GLU A 9 2.78 -1.78 27.08
C GLU A 9 2.85 -3.03 26.20
N TYR A 10 1.74 -3.40 25.54
CA TYR A 10 1.68 -4.52 24.61
C TYR A 10 2.67 -4.35 23.46
N VAL A 11 2.72 -3.16 22.85
CA VAL A 11 3.65 -2.83 21.75
C VAL A 11 5.10 -2.74 22.23
N GLN A 12 5.37 -2.15 23.40
CA GLN A 12 6.71 -2.05 23.97
C GLN A 12 7.31 -3.41 24.34
N ALA A 13 6.46 -4.41 24.60
CA ALA A 13 6.87 -5.79 24.76
C ALA A 13 7.08 -6.53 23.41
N GLU A 14 7.14 -5.81 22.29
CA GLU A 14 7.36 -6.34 20.92
C GLU A 14 6.29 -7.34 20.48
N ASN A 15 5.09 -7.29 21.08
CA ASN A 15 3.99 -8.13 20.64
C ASN A 15 3.42 -7.61 19.31
N LYS A 16 3.00 -8.53 18.45
CA LYS A 16 2.35 -8.20 17.18
C LYS A 16 0.91 -7.81 17.42
N VAL A 17 0.51 -6.66 16.87
CA VAL A 17 -0.89 -6.21 16.87
C VAL A 17 -1.59 -6.87 15.69
N GLU A 18 -2.57 -7.73 15.97
CA GLU A 18 -3.37 -8.45 14.99
C GLU A 18 -4.70 -7.71 14.72
N PRO A 19 -5.39 -8.00 13.60
CA PRO A 19 -6.57 -7.23 13.19
C PRO A 19 -7.72 -7.14 14.21
N LYS A 20 -7.89 -8.20 15.01
CA LYS A 20 -8.95 -8.31 16.04
C LYS A 20 -8.54 -7.72 17.39
N ASP A 21 -7.27 -7.36 17.54
CA ASP A 21 -6.79 -6.76 18.78
C ASP A 21 -7.39 -5.36 18.95
N MET A 22 -7.56 -4.99 20.22
CA MET A 22 -7.89 -3.61 20.54
C MET A 22 -6.68 -2.75 20.19
N MET A 23 -6.92 -1.70 19.39
CA MET A 23 -5.92 -0.70 19.02
C MET A 23 -6.58 0.68 18.99
N PRO A 24 -5.85 1.77 19.31
CA PRO A 24 -6.39 3.12 19.23
C PRO A 24 -6.86 3.49 17.81
N ASP A 25 -7.95 4.26 17.71
CA ASP A 25 -8.50 4.66 16.41
C ASP A 25 -7.51 5.46 15.57
N ASP A 26 -6.73 6.35 16.20
CA ASP A 26 -5.73 7.14 15.49
C ASP A 26 -4.58 6.26 14.95
N TYR A 27 -4.23 5.20 15.68
CA TYR A 27 -3.28 4.19 15.22
C TYR A 27 -3.84 3.43 14.01
N ARG A 28 -5.09 2.98 14.09
CA ARG A 28 -5.79 2.28 13.00
C ARG A 28 -5.91 3.16 11.75
N LYS A 29 -6.37 4.42 11.89
CA LYS A 29 -6.45 5.39 10.79
C LYS A 29 -5.10 5.68 10.16
N LEU A 30 -4.05 5.80 10.99
CA LEU A 30 -2.69 6.00 10.49
C LEU A 30 -2.20 4.80 9.67
N LEU A 31 -2.44 3.57 10.14
CA LEU A 31 -2.08 2.37 9.40
C LEU A 31 -2.88 2.22 8.11
N VAL A 32 -4.20 2.47 8.12
CA VAL A 32 -5.02 2.49 6.91
C VAL A 32 -4.43 3.47 5.90
N ARG A 33 -4.12 4.70 6.34
CA ARG A 33 -3.47 5.72 5.49
C ARG A 33 -2.13 5.25 4.95
N GLN A 34 -1.29 4.63 5.76
CA GLN A 34 0.08 4.28 5.36
C GLN A 34 0.10 3.06 4.43
N ILE A 35 -0.61 1.99 4.79
CA ILE A 35 -0.62 0.73 4.05
C ILE A 35 -1.38 0.90 2.74
N SER A 36 -2.50 1.65 2.72
CA SER A 36 -3.19 1.95 1.46
C SER A 36 -2.31 2.75 0.51
N GLN A 37 -1.63 3.79 1.00
CA GLN A 37 -0.70 4.59 0.17
C GLN A 37 0.52 3.80 -0.28
N HIS A 38 0.92 2.77 0.48
CA HIS A 38 1.90 1.79 0.01
C HIS A 38 1.32 0.97 -1.15
N ALA A 39 0.10 0.45 -1.03
CA ALA A 39 -0.57 -0.28 -2.11
C ALA A 39 -0.75 0.59 -3.37
N HIS A 40 -1.12 1.85 -3.19
CA HIS A 40 -1.21 2.84 -4.28
C HIS A 40 0.14 3.01 -4.99
N SER A 41 1.23 3.01 -4.22
CA SER A 41 2.59 3.13 -4.73
C SER A 41 2.99 1.95 -5.60
N GLU A 42 2.64 0.72 -5.22
CA GLU A 42 2.85 -0.46 -6.07
C GLU A 42 2.10 -0.33 -7.40
N VAL A 43 0.82 0.08 -7.37
CA VAL A 43 0.01 0.24 -8.60
C VAL A 43 0.55 1.34 -9.51
N VAL A 44 0.89 2.50 -8.97
CA VAL A 44 1.37 3.64 -9.76
C VAL A 44 2.81 3.41 -10.25
N GLY A 45 3.62 2.66 -9.50
CA GLY A 45 4.99 2.31 -9.87
C GLY A 45 5.12 1.51 -11.15
N MET A 46 4.09 0.72 -11.48
CA MET A 46 4.02 -0.03 -12.73
C MET A 46 4.03 0.89 -13.96
N LEU A 47 3.53 2.13 -13.88
CA LEU A 47 3.34 3.03 -15.02
C LEU A 47 4.66 3.50 -15.66
N PRO A 48 5.61 4.13 -14.93
CA PRO A 48 6.87 4.56 -15.52
C PRO A 48 7.70 3.39 -16.06
N GLU A 49 7.62 2.22 -15.42
CA GLU A 49 8.31 1.02 -15.89
C GLU A 49 7.66 0.40 -17.13
N ALA A 50 6.33 0.36 -17.18
CA ALA A 50 5.58 -0.15 -18.32
C ALA A 50 5.89 0.62 -19.61
N ASN A 51 6.26 1.90 -19.51
CA ASN A 51 6.70 2.73 -20.63
C ASN A 51 7.89 2.13 -21.41
N TRP A 52 8.68 1.27 -20.78
CA TRP A 52 9.81 0.58 -21.41
C TRP A 52 9.50 -0.81 -21.93
N ILE A 53 8.34 -1.41 -21.63
CA ILE A 53 8.03 -2.80 -22.03
C ILE A 53 8.19 -3.00 -23.53
N SER A 54 7.56 -2.17 -24.37
CA SER A 54 7.61 -2.34 -25.83
C SER A 54 8.97 -2.01 -26.44
N ARG A 55 9.79 -1.22 -25.75
CA ARG A 55 11.08 -0.67 -26.20
C ARG A 55 12.31 -1.29 -25.51
N ALA A 56 12.12 -2.33 -24.71
CA ALA A 56 13.20 -3.02 -24.02
C ALA A 56 14.26 -3.53 -25.04
N PRO A 57 15.57 -3.34 -24.78
CA PRO A 57 16.64 -3.53 -25.78
C PRO A 57 16.94 -4.99 -26.11
N SER A 58 16.36 -5.93 -25.38
CA SER A 58 16.46 -7.36 -25.67
C SER A 58 15.26 -8.11 -25.07
N LEU A 59 14.98 -9.31 -25.60
CA LEU A 59 13.92 -10.17 -25.07
C LEU A 59 14.19 -10.58 -23.61
N ARG A 60 15.45 -10.81 -23.22
CA ARG A 60 15.82 -11.12 -21.83
C ARG A 60 15.43 -9.97 -20.88
N ARG A 61 15.70 -8.71 -21.27
CA ARG A 61 15.33 -7.55 -20.45
C ARG A 61 13.82 -7.30 -20.45
N LYS A 62 13.15 -7.50 -21.59
CA LYS A 62 11.68 -7.44 -21.69
C LYS A 62 11.00 -8.44 -20.74
N MET A 63 11.47 -9.68 -20.72
CA MET A 63 10.95 -10.73 -19.84
C MET A 63 11.14 -10.39 -18.36
N ALA A 64 12.34 -9.92 -17.97
CA ALA A 64 12.62 -9.51 -16.60
C ALA A 64 11.73 -8.33 -16.16
N LEU A 65 11.53 -7.34 -17.03
CA LEU A 65 10.68 -6.19 -16.74
C LEU A 65 9.20 -6.58 -16.59
N LEU A 66 8.70 -7.46 -17.47
CA LEU A 66 7.33 -7.98 -17.36
C LEU A 66 7.10 -8.73 -16.05
N ALA A 67 8.02 -9.61 -15.66
CA ALA A 67 7.94 -10.34 -14.40
C ALA A 67 7.91 -9.39 -13.19
N LYS A 68 8.79 -8.38 -13.18
CA LYS A 68 8.82 -7.37 -12.11
C LYS A 68 7.50 -6.61 -11.98
N ILE A 69 6.96 -6.10 -13.08
CA ILE A 69 5.70 -5.34 -13.08
C ILE A 69 4.52 -6.24 -12.67
N GLN A 70 4.55 -7.52 -13.04
CA GLN A 70 3.58 -8.50 -12.56
C GLN A 70 3.65 -8.69 -11.04
N ASP A 71 4.86 -8.75 -10.46
CA ASP A 71 5.06 -8.87 -9.02
C ASP A 71 4.57 -7.63 -8.26
N GLU A 72 4.78 -6.42 -8.79
CA GLU A 72 4.24 -5.17 -8.20
C GLU A 72 2.72 -5.18 -8.11
N ALA A 73 2.03 -5.68 -9.14
CA ALA A 73 0.58 -5.87 -9.09
C ALA A 73 0.18 -6.84 -7.95
N GLY A 74 0.94 -7.92 -7.77
CA GLY A 74 0.77 -8.87 -6.66
C GLY A 74 1.00 -8.23 -5.29
N HIS A 75 2.05 -7.43 -5.14
CA HIS A 75 2.36 -6.70 -3.91
C HIS A 75 1.25 -5.69 -3.57
N GLY A 76 0.73 -4.98 -4.56
CA GLY A 76 -0.43 -4.10 -4.40
C GLY A 76 -1.64 -4.86 -3.85
N LEU A 77 -1.93 -6.06 -4.36
CA LEU A 77 -3.01 -6.91 -3.84
C LEU A 77 -2.78 -7.32 -2.38
N TYR A 78 -1.57 -7.71 -2.00
CA TYR A 78 -1.26 -8.05 -0.60
C TYR A 78 -1.44 -6.86 0.33
N LEU A 79 -1.01 -5.67 -0.08
CA LEU A 79 -1.11 -4.46 0.74
C LEU A 79 -2.57 -3.97 0.86
N TYR A 80 -3.37 -4.07 -0.20
CA TYR A 80 -4.81 -3.83 -0.09
C TYR A 80 -5.45 -4.83 0.86
N ALA A 81 -5.18 -6.13 0.72
CA ALA A 81 -5.72 -7.14 1.62
C ALA A 81 -5.33 -6.89 3.09
N ALA A 82 -4.08 -6.49 3.35
CA ALA A 82 -3.64 -6.09 4.68
C ALA A 82 -4.39 -4.85 5.19
N THR A 83 -4.60 -3.84 4.34
CA THR A 83 -5.37 -2.63 4.68
C THR A 83 -6.81 -2.97 5.07
N GLU A 84 -7.47 -3.85 4.33
CA GLU A 84 -8.87 -4.23 4.56
C GLU A 84 -9.10 -4.84 5.94
N THR A 85 -8.10 -5.53 6.50
CA THR A 85 -8.16 -6.08 7.87
C THR A 85 -8.32 -5.01 8.96
N LEU A 86 -7.98 -3.76 8.66
CA LEU A 86 -8.08 -2.64 9.60
C LEU A 86 -9.46 -1.98 9.61
N GLY A 87 -10.38 -2.38 8.72
CA GLY A 87 -11.76 -1.91 8.75
C GLY A 87 -12.51 -2.43 9.98
N ASN A 88 -13.23 -1.55 10.67
CA ASN A 88 -13.99 -1.90 11.89
C ASN A 88 -15.45 -1.42 11.89
N GLY A 89 -15.99 -1.05 10.72
CA GLY A 89 -17.34 -0.51 10.56
C GLY A 89 -17.45 1.00 10.78
N GLU A 90 -16.52 1.61 11.50
CA GLU A 90 -16.41 3.08 11.67
C GLU A 90 -15.31 3.67 10.79
N ILE A 91 -14.16 3.00 10.74
CA ILE A 91 -13.03 3.32 9.87
C ILE A 91 -13.14 2.49 8.60
N THR A 92 -13.38 3.16 7.48
CA THR A 92 -13.39 2.55 6.15
C THR A 92 -11.97 2.22 5.71
N ALA A 93 -11.75 0.99 5.27
CA ALA A 93 -10.47 0.49 4.79
C ALA A 93 -10.60 -0.43 3.56
N ASP A 94 -11.78 -0.50 2.95
CA ASP A 94 -11.99 -1.33 1.76
C ASP A 94 -11.15 -0.84 0.57
N ARG A 95 -10.74 -1.78 -0.28
CA ARG A 95 -9.88 -1.49 -1.42
C ARG A 95 -10.48 -0.44 -2.35
N ASP A 96 -11.76 -0.53 -2.68
CA ASP A 96 -12.37 0.34 -3.68
C ASP A 96 -12.44 1.78 -3.19
N SER A 97 -12.83 2.00 -1.93
CA SER A 97 -12.83 3.33 -1.31
C SER A 97 -11.43 3.93 -1.25
N THR A 98 -10.43 3.16 -0.79
CA THR A 98 -9.05 3.67 -0.69
C THR A 98 -8.44 3.93 -2.07
N TYR A 99 -8.74 3.10 -3.07
CA TYR A 99 -8.31 3.32 -4.45
C TYR A 99 -8.97 4.56 -5.06
N ASN A 100 -10.26 4.80 -4.81
CA ASN A 100 -10.95 6.01 -5.24
C ASN A 100 -10.40 7.28 -4.56
N ASP A 101 -9.97 7.19 -3.29
CA ASP A 101 -9.27 8.28 -2.61
C ASP A 101 -7.93 8.61 -3.32
N MET A 102 -7.21 7.61 -3.82
CA MET A 102 -6.02 7.84 -4.66
C MET A 102 -6.38 8.52 -5.99
N LEU A 103 -7.39 8.00 -6.71
CA LEU A 103 -7.80 8.54 -8.02
C LEU A 103 -8.30 10.00 -7.93
N SER A 104 -8.97 10.35 -6.83
CA SER A 104 -9.43 11.72 -6.57
C SER A 104 -8.33 12.66 -6.05
N GLY A 105 -7.13 12.15 -5.77
CA GLY A 105 -6.00 12.92 -5.23
C GLY A 105 -6.08 13.20 -3.72
N LYS A 106 -7.05 12.61 -3.02
CA LYS A 106 -7.17 12.70 -1.55
C LYS A 106 -6.10 11.87 -0.84
N ALA A 107 -5.76 10.70 -1.38
CA ALA A 107 -4.65 9.88 -0.92
C ALA A 107 -3.44 10.00 -1.85
N LYS A 108 -2.25 9.75 -1.29
CA LYS A 108 -0.97 9.88 -2.01
C LYS A 108 -0.45 8.52 -2.48
N TYR A 109 0.55 8.57 -3.33
CA TYR A 109 1.46 7.47 -3.62
C TYR A 109 2.91 8.03 -3.57
N SER A 110 3.91 7.16 -3.66
CA SER A 110 5.31 7.55 -3.59
C SER A 110 5.66 8.57 -4.67
N SER A 111 6.28 9.68 -4.26
CA SER A 111 6.56 10.82 -5.14
C SER A 111 7.47 10.46 -6.31
N ILE A 112 8.30 9.41 -6.18
CA ILE A 112 9.25 8.96 -7.21
C ILE A 112 8.57 8.57 -8.52
N PHE A 113 7.31 8.15 -8.48
CA PHE A 113 6.59 7.71 -9.68
C PHE A 113 6.03 8.87 -10.53
N ASN A 114 6.24 10.12 -10.11
CA ASN A 114 5.93 11.30 -10.91
C ASN A 114 7.04 11.68 -11.91
N TYR A 115 8.20 11.02 -11.87
CA TYR A 115 9.33 11.34 -12.73
C TYR A 115 9.28 10.50 -14.02
N PRO A 116 9.52 11.10 -15.20
CA PRO A 116 9.44 10.38 -16.46
C PRO A 116 10.63 9.44 -16.67
N ALA A 117 10.36 8.22 -17.14
CA ALA A 117 11.39 7.29 -17.62
C ALA A 117 11.77 7.62 -19.08
N LEU A 118 12.65 8.60 -19.27
CA LEU A 118 13.09 9.09 -20.58
C LEU A 118 14.01 8.08 -21.29
N SER A 119 13.96 8.05 -22.63
CA SER A 119 14.74 7.19 -23.53
C SER A 119 15.77 7.97 -24.33
#